data_AF-A0A167NYH5-F1
#
_entry.id   AF-A0A167NYH5-F1
#
_cell.length_a   1.000
_cell.length_b   1.000
_cell.length_c   1.000
_cell.angle_alpha   90.00
_cell.angle_beta   90.00
_cell.angle_gamma   90.00
#
_symmetry.space_group_name_H-M   'P 1'
#
loop_
_entity.id
_entity.type
_entity.pdbx_description
1 polymer ?
#
loop_
_entity_poly.entity_id
_entity_poly.type
_entity_poly.pdbx_seq_one_letter_code
_entity_poly.pdbx_strand_id
1 'polypeptide(L)'
;MTICGNEPLPPSALPLKTRPLSFMPKHEYACLVGYYQAAYKNPQISGCKDVIDDSPFVNDWIEMVKSVDLLGQSYKGYIGTNGRGSYIQAYFTERTESEHAYVGEIQYLFVHNFRPTVSSLTYRNPHSSQHVFAFVKWFKSTLDKTRELEGVELLQDEFYKQDFQSIMPVHRILLTVAIVDYKTIKNVNKKLAIPLPKKIYY
;
A
#
# COMPACT_ATOMS: atom_id res chain seq x y z
N MET A 1 -0.67 2.16 17.60
CA MET A 1 0.71 2.03 17.07
C MET A 1 0.70 2.50 15.62
N THR A 2 1.57 3.42 15.22
CA THR A 2 1.61 3.92 13.84
C THR A 2 2.36 2.91 12.97
N ILE A 3 1.69 2.30 11.99
CA ILE A 3 2.33 1.41 11.02
C ILE A 3 2.97 2.28 9.92
N CYS A 4 4.29 2.26 9.83
CA CYS A 4 5.12 3.04 8.90
C CYS A 4 5.70 2.22 7.74
N GLY A 5 5.67 0.89 7.82
CA GLY A 5 6.18 -0.03 6.80
C GLY A 5 7.57 -0.60 7.07
N ASN A 6 8.24 -0.17 8.15
CA ASN A 6 9.51 -0.72 8.61
C ASN A 6 9.35 -1.78 9.73
N GLU A 7 8.11 -2.17 10.03
CA GLU A 7 7.83 -3.24 10.98
C GLU A 7 8.36 -4.57 10.43
N PRO A 8 8.87 -5.47 11.29
CA PRO A 8 9.34 -6.77 10.85
C PRO A 8 8.21 -7.56 10.18
N LEU A 9 8.53 -8.16 9.03
CA LEU A 9 7.61 -9.08 8.36
C LEU A 9 7.66 -10.46 9.02
N PRO A 10 6.56 -11.23 8.99
CA PRO A 10 6.58 -12.60 9.49
C PRO A 10 7.58 -13.45 8.68
N PRO A 11 8.18 -14.51 9.27
CA PRO A 11 9.14 -15.37 8.58
C PRO A 11 8.61 -15.95 7.27
N SER A 12 7.29 -16.19 7.17
CA SER A 12 6.62 -16.67 5.96
C SER A 12 6.76 -15.72 4.76
N ALA A 13 6.97 -14.43 5.01
CA ALA A 13 7.12 -13.42 3.97
C ALA A 13 8.54 -13.35 3.41
N LEU A 14 9.49 -14.08 4.01
CA LEU A 14 10.92 -13.97 3.74
C LEU A 14 11.46 -15.26 3.10
N PRO A 15 12.47 -15.15 2.20
CA PRO A 15 13.05 -13.91 1.69
C PRO A 15 12.17 -13.25 0.62
N LEU A 16 12.10 -11.91 0.62
CA LEU A 16 11.50 -11.16 -0.47
C LEU A 16 12.36 -11.34 -1.72
N LYS A 17 11.76 -11.88 -2.79
CA LYS A 17 12.43 -11.96 -4.10
C LYS A 17 12.39 -10.59 -4.75
N THR A 18 13.44 -9.80 -4.56
CA THR A 18 13.59 -8.48 -5.17
C THR A 18 14.20 -8.56 -6.57
N ARG A 19 13.90 -7.54 -7.39
CA ARG A 19 14.60 -7.23 -8.64
C ARG A 19 15.68 -6.16 -8.36
N PRO A 20 16.58 -5.90 -9.31
CA PRO A 20 17.53 -4.79 -9.20
C PRO A 20 16.82 -3.46 -8.91
N LEU A 21 17.54 -2.56 -8.27
CA LEU A 21 17.09 -1.19 -8.02
C LEU A 21 16.60 -0.53 -9.32
N SER A 22 15.51 0.22 -9.20
CA SER A 22 14.89 0.95 -10.29
C SER A 22 14.43 2.32 -9.82
N PHE A 23 14.39 3.29 -10.74
CA PHE A 23 13.83 4.61 -10.48
C PHE A 23 12.31 4.55 -10.39
N MET A 24 11.76 5.19 -9.36
CA MET A 24 10.33 5.38 -9.21
C MET A 24 9.83 6.49 -10.16
N PRO A 25 8.73 6.30 -10.89
CA PRO A 25 8.16 7.35 -11.74
C PRO A 25 7.86 8.64 -10.97
N LYS A 26 8.13 9.81 -11.57
CA LYS A 26 8.08 11.13 -10.90
C LYS A 26 6.79 11.37 -10.09
N HIS A 27 5.63 11.00 -10.64
CA HIS A 27 4.34 11.15 -9.96
C HIS A 27 4.22 10.27 -8.72
N GLU A 28 4.64 9.00 -8.84
CA GLU A 28 4.56 8.00 -7.78
C GLU A 28 5.59 8.30 -6.67
N TYR A 29 6.76 8.81 -7.07
CA TYR A 29 7.77 9.33 -6.16
C TYR A 29 7.25 10.50 -5.30
N ALA A 30 6.49 11.43 -5.88
CA ALA A 30 5.84 12.50 -5.10
C ALA A 30 4.86 11.95 -4.06
N CYS A 31 4.17 10.84 -4.38
CA CYS A 31 3.32 10.13 -3.43
C CYS A 31 4.15 9.54 -2.27
N LEU A 32 5.32 8.95 -2.56
CA LEU A 32 6.24 8.40 -1.55
C LEU A 32 6.78 9.47 -0.60
N VAL A 33 7.19 10.64 -1.13
CA VAL A 33 7.61 11.77 -0.30
C VAL A 33 6.47 12.22 0.62
N GLY A 34 5.27 12.43 0.07
CA GLY A 34 4.09 12.79 0.84
C GLY A 34 3.72 11.75 1.90
N TYR A 35 3.93 10.47 1.61
CA TYR A 35 3.70 9.38 2.56
C TYR A 35 4.63 9.51 3.77
N TYR A 36 5.93 9.68 3.55
CA TYR A 36 6.89 9.84 4.63
C TYR A 36 6.62 11.08 5.48
N GLN A 37 6.29 12.21 4.85
CA GLN A 37 5.90 13.43 5.56
C GLN A 37 4.71 13.20 6.50
N ALA A 38 3.69 12.49 6.03
CA ALA A 38 2.50 12.16 6.82
C ALA A 38 2.80 11.12 7.92
N ALA A 39 3.47 10.01 7.58
CA ALA A 39 3.72 8.89 8.47
C ALA A 39 4.63 9.28 9.66
N TYR A 40 5.66 10.09 9.39
CA TYR A 40 6.59 10.59 10.40
C TYR A 40 6.18 11.94 10.99
N LYS A 41 5.03 12.49 10.59
CA LYS A 41 4.54 13.82 11.01
C LYS A 41 5.60 14.91 10.85
N ASN A 42 6.38 14.84 9.78
CA ASN A 42 7.48 15.75 9.51
C ASN A 42 7.37 16.35 8.10
N PRO A 43 6.81 17.57 7.96
CA PRO A 43 6.66 18.23 6.66
C PRO A 43 8.00 18.68 6.05
N GLN A 44 9.11 18.64 6.81
CA GLN A 44 10.44 19.02 6.31
C GLN A 44 11.15 17.89 5.57
N ILE A 45 10.59 16.67 5.56
CA ILE A 45 11.14 15.57 4.74
C ILE A 45 11.05 15.98 3.28
N SER A 46 12.21 16.12 2.64
CA SER A 46 12.35 16.56 1.26
C SER A 46 12.63 15.40 0.30
N GLY A 47 12.41 15.65 -0.99
CA GLY A 47 12.87 14.75 -2.04
C GLY A 47 14.35 14.95 -2.37
N CYS A 48 14.94 14.01 -3.12
CA CYS A 48 16.35 14.01 -3.53
C CYS A 48 16.75 15.22 -4.39
N LYS A 49 15.79 15.98 -4.93
CA LYS A 49 16.04 17.15 -5.79
C LYS A 49 16.05 18.47 -5.02
N ASP A 50 15.62 18.46 -3.77
CA ASP A 50 15.47 19.66 -2.93
C ASP A 50 16.47 19.64 -1.75
N VAL A 51 17.56 18.85 -1.87
CA VAL A 51 18.51 18.62 -0.78
C VAL A 51 19.32 19.89 -0.52
N ILE A 52 19.17 20.40 0.70
CA ILE A 52 20.15 21.28 1.36
C ILE A 52 20.98 20.35 2.25
N ASP A 53 22.31 20.53 2.20
CA ASP A 53 23.34 19.64 2.77
C ASP A 53 22.97 19.04 4.15
N ASP A 54 23.27 17.75 4.34
CA ASP A 54 23.05 16.94 5.56
C ASP A 54 21.59 16.71 6.06
N SER A 55 20.55 17.11 5.30
CA SER A 55 19.15 16.82 5.66
C SER A 55 18.67 15.41 5.23
N PRO A 56 17.81 14.72 6.02
CA PRO A 56 17.27 13.43 5.62
C PRO A 56 16.31 13.60 4.43
N PHE A 57 16.65 12.96 3.31
CA PHE A 57 15.87 13.02 2.08
C PHE A 57 15.33 11.64 1.69
N VAL A 58 14.21 11.64 0.96
CA VAL A 58 13.65 10.43 0.35
C VAL A 58 14.32 10.26 -1.01
N ASN A 59 15.05 9.16 -1.22
CA ASN A 59 15.61 8.86 -2.54
C ASN A 59 14.54 8.29 -3.48
N ASP A 60 14.77 8.37 -4.79
CA ASP A 60 13.84 7.88 -5.82
C ASP A 60 14.16 6.44 -6.27
N TRP A 61 14.99 5.72 -5.53
CA TRP A 61 15.41 4.36 -5.83
C TRP A 61 14.58 3.35 -5.04
N ILE A 62 13.98 2.40 -5.76
CA ILE A 62 13.17 1.34 -5.16
C ILE A 62 13.63 -0.03 -5.64
N GLU A 63 13.53 -1.02 -4.75
CA GLU A 63 13.73 -2.43 -5.09
C GLU A 63 12.38 -3.10 -5.33
N MET A 64 12.09 -3.50 -6.56
CA MET A 64 10.80 -4.09 -6.90
C MET A 64 10.67 -5.49 -6.32
N VAL A 65 9.56 -5.76 -5.64
CA VAL A 65 9.25 -7.06 -5.02
C VAL A 65 8.28 -7.84 -5.91
N LYS A 66 8.58 -9.10 -6.20
CA LYS A 66 7.70 -9.94 -7.04
C LYS A 66 6.37 -10.28 -6.35
N SER A 67 6.44 -10.68 -5.08
CA SER A 67 5.30 -11.02 -4.25
C SER A 67 5.69 -10.94 -2.77
N VAL A 68 4.70 -10.79 -1.90
CA VAL A 68 4.86 -10.88 -0.44
C VAL A 68 3.82 -11.85 0.11
N ASP A 69 4.28 -12.78 0.94
CA ASP A 69 3.41 -13.79 1.54
C ASP A 69 3.05 -13.38 2.98
N LEU A 70 1.82 -12.93 3.19
CA LEU A 70 1.31 -12.45 4.47
C LEU A 70 0.05 -13.22 4.87
N LEU A 71 -0.02 -13.66 6.13
CA LEU A 71 -1.19 -14.32 6.71
C LEU A 71 -1.68 -15.51 5.85
N GLY A 72 -0.74 -16.29 5.31
CA GLY A 72 -1.06 -17.47 4.50
C GLY A 72 -1.54 -17.16 3.07
N GLN A 73 -1.48 -15.89 2.65
CA GLN A 73 -1.85 -15.43 1.32
C GLN A 73 -0.66 -14.80 0.60
N SER A 74 -0.64 -14.92 -0.73
CA SER A 74 0.40 -14.32 -1.57
C SER A 74 -0.15 -13.09 -2.29
N TYR A 75 0.45 -11.94 -2.03
CA TYR A 75 0.09 -10.66 -2.65
C TYR A 75 1.13 -10.28 -3.69
N LYS A 76 0.69 -9.71 -4.81
CA LYS A 76 1.57 -9.34 -5.93
C LYS A 76 0.98 -8.19 -6.75
N GLY A 77 1.83 -7.53 -7.52
CA GLY A 77 1.40 -6.46 -8.42
C GLY A 77 0.51 -6.95 -9.56
N TYR A 78 -0.39 -6.09 -10.00
CA TYR A 78 -1.20 -6.27 -11.21
C TYR A 78 -0.30 -6.46 -12.44
N ILE A 79 0.80 -5.69 -12.52
CA ILE A 79 1.74 -5.75 -13.65
C ILE A 79 2.35 -7.15 -13.73
N GLY A 80 1.97 -7.91 -14.77
CA GLY A 80 2.43 -9.27 -15.03
C GLY A 80 1.57 -10.37 -14.43
N THR A 81 0.32 -10.09 -14.00
CA THR A 81 -0.61 -11.09 -13.47
C THR A 81 -2.02 -10.93 -14.04
N ASN A 82 -2.82 -12.01 -14.05
CA ASN A 82 -4.24 -11.96 -14.43
C ASN A 82 -5.12 -11.39 -13.28
N GLY A 83 -4.62 -10.40 -12.52
CA GLY A 83 -5.33 -9.78 -11.38
C GLY A 83 -5.44 -10.62 -10.10
N ARG A 84 -5.08 -11.91 -10.13
CA ARG A 84 -5.16 -12.77 -8.93
C ARG A 84 -4.11 -12.36 -7.90
N GLY A 85 -4.53 -11.95 -6.71
CA GLY A 85 -3.65 -11.54 -5.61
C GLY A 85 -3.17 -10.09 -5.67
N SER A 86 -3.66 -9.30 -6.64
CA SER A 86 -3.42 -7.86 -6.71
C SER A 86 -4.54 -7.04 -6.08
N TYR A 87 -5.75 -7.59 -5.96
CA TYR A 87 -6.86 -6.92 -5.29
C TYR A 87 -6.85 -7.20 -3.79
N ILE A 88 -6.91 -6.12 -3.02
CA ILE A 88 -6.83 -6.16 -1.56
C ILE A 88 -7.91 -5.29 -0.94
N GLN A 89 -8.19 -5.61 0.32
CA GLN A 89 -8.85 -4.70 1.23
C GLN A 89 -7.84 -4.25 2.30
N ALA A 90 -7.83 -2.96 2.63
CA ALA A 90 -6.96 -2.40 3.66
C ALA A 90 -7.67 -1.32 4.49
N TYR A 91 -7.33 -1.21 5.77
CA TYR A 91 -7.89 -0.18 6.64
C TYR A 91 -7.11 1.13 6.56
N PHE A 92 -7.84 2.22 6.40
CA PHE A 92 -7.34 3.58 6.59
C PHE A 92 -8.03 4.22 7.79
N THR A 93 -7.25 4.94 8.58
CA THR A 93 -7.78 5.84 9.60
C THR A 93 -8.11 7.15 8.92
N GLU A 94 -9.40 7.46 8.74
CA GLU A 94 -9.80 8.79 8.30
C GLU A 94 -9.56 9.82 9.42
N ARG A 95 -9.60 11.12 9.07
CA ARG A 95 -9.49 12.22 10.05
C ARG A 95 -10.55 12.18 11.15
N THR A 96 -11.63 11.42 10.93
CA THR A 96 -12.77 11.22 11.82
C THR A 96 -12.57 10.08 12.83
N GLU A 97 -11.38 9.47 12.87
CA GLU A 97 -11.03 8.30 13.72
C GLU A 97 -11.85 7.03 13.43
N SER A 98 -12.74 7.07 12.44
CA SER A 98 -13.43 5.89 11.94
C SER A 98 -12.51 5.11 10.99
N GLU A 99 -12.30 3.83 11.27
CA GLU A 99 -11.55 2.93 10.39
C GLU A 99 -12.48 2.39 9.31
N HIS A 100 -12.23 2.80 8.07
CA HIS A 100 -12.93 2.28 6.91
C HIS A 100 -12.00 1.38 6.11
N ALA A 101 -12.56 0.27 5.64
CA ALA A 101 -11.87 -0.67 4.79
C ALA A 101 -12.05 -0.23 3.33
N TYR A 102 -10.96 -0.06 2.60
CA TYR A 102 -10.98 0.33 1.19
C TYR A 102 -10.48 -0.81 0.33
N VAL A 103 -11.09 -0.96 -0.83
CA VAL A 103 -10.68 -1.93 -1.84
C VAL A 103 -9.73 -1.26 -2.83
N GLY A 104 -8.60 -1.90 -3.09
CA GLY A 104 -7.58 -1.37 -3.99
C GLY A 104 -6.92 -2.45 -4.83
N GLU A 105 -6.30 -2.00 -5.91
CA GLU A 105 -5.48 -2.81 -6.81
C GLU A 105 -3.99 -2.45 -6.64
N ILE A 106 -3.22 -3.39 -6.10
CA ILE A 106 -1.76 -3.30 -6.02
C ILE A 106 -1.23 -3.24 -7.46
N GLN A 107 -0.62 -2.13 -7.83
CA GLN A 107 0.08 -2.00 -9.11
C GLN A 107 1.41 -2.74 -9.05
N TYR A 108 2.17 -2.51 -7.98
CA TYR A 108 3.41 -3.22 -7.69
C TYR A 108 3.77 -3.13 -6.19
N LEU A 109 4.68 -4.01 -5.77
CA LEU A 109 5.27 -4.04 -4.44
C LEU A 109 6.73 -3.59 -4.53
N PHE A 110 7.22 -2.92 -3.50
CA PHE A 110 8.59 -2.46 -3.48
C PHE A 110 9.14 -2.32 -2.06
N VAL A 111 10.46 -2.36 -1.99
CA VAL A 111 11.24 -2.03 -0.81
C VAL A 111 11.87 -0.66 -1.02
N HIS A 112 11.85 0.17 0.02
CA HIS A 112 12.51 1.47 0.04
C HIS A 112 13.34 1.65 1.31
N ASN A 113 14.55 2.18 1.15
CA ASN A 113 15.43 2.50 2.26
C ASN A 113 15.29 3.97 2.63
N PHE A 114 14.82 4.25 3.84
CA PHE A 114 14.69 5.61 4.38
C PHE A 114 15.14 5.66 5.82
N ARG A 115 15.90 6.70 6.16
CA ARG A 115 16.31 6.99 7.53
C ARG A 115 15.77 8.38 7.90
N PRO A 116 14.70 8.45 8.71
CA PRO A 116 14.09 9.73 9.10
C PRO A 116 14.98 10.58 10.02
N THR A 117 16.05 9.99 10.58
CA THR A 117 17.00 10.65 11.46
C THR A 117 18.43 10.43 10.99
N VAL A 118 19.18 11.52 10.85
CA VAL A 118 20.65 11.49 10.92
C VAL A 118 20.96 11.22 12.39
N SER A 119 21.21 9.97 12.77
CA SER A 119 21.53 9.68 14.16
C SER A 119 22.85 10.35 14.52
N SER A 120 22.80 11.32 15.42
CA SER A 120 23.90 11.57 16.35
C SER A 120 24.35 10.23 16.93
N LEU A 121 25.66 10.10 17.12
CA LEU A 121 26.41 8.87 17.41
C LEU A 121 26.01 8.08 18.69
N THR A 122 24.82 8.30 19.28
CA THR A 122 24.47 7.84 20.62
C THR A 122 23.17 7.04 20.75
N TYR A 123 22.39 6.81 19.70
CA TYR A 123 21.22 5.93 19.79
C TYR A 123 21.26 4.85 18.71
N ARG A 124 21.68 3.65 19.12
CA ARG A 124 21.52 2.41 18.34
C ARG A 124 20.02 2.19 18.13
N ASN A 125 19.47 2.75 17.06
CA ASN A 125 18.09 2.52 16.68
C ASN A 125 18.01 1.10 16.06
N PRO A 126 17.34 0.13 16.69
CA PRO A 126 17.26 -1.25 16.19
C PRO A 126 16.30 -1.42 15.01
N HIS A 127 15.59 -0.37 14.61
CA HIS A 127 14.62 -0.42 13.52
C HIS A 127 15.31 -0.37 12.15
N SER A 128 14.96 -1.31 11.29
CA SER A 128 15.44 -1.37 9.91
C SER A 128 15.10 -0.06 9.18
N SER A 129 16.06 0.50 8.44
CA SER A 129 15.78 1.59 7.50
C SER A 129 14.96 1.13 6.29
N GLN A 130 14.77 -0.18 6.17
CA GLN A 130 14.03 -0.79 5.09
C GLN A 130 12.54 -0.76 5.36
N HIS A 131 11.78 -0.24 4.41
CA HIS A 131 10.33 -0.20 4.43
C HIS A 131 9.78 -1.03 3.27
N VAL A 132 8.69 -1.75 3.51
CA VAL A 132 8.03 -2.58 2.49
C VAL A 132 6.64 -2.04 2.18
N PHE A 133 6.43 -1.67 0.93
CA PHE A 133 5.22 -0.97 0.48
C PHE A 133 4.55 -1.66 -0.70
N ALA A 134 3.27 -1.34 -0.86
CA ALA A 134 2.50 -1.49 -2.07
C ALA A 134 2.19 -0.11 -2.64
N PHE A 135 2.32 0.05 -3.96
CA PHE A 135 1.68 1.15 -4.68
C PHE A 135 0.31 0.70 -5.15
N VAL A 136 -0.75 1.36 -4.69
CA VAL A 136 -2.13 0.90 -4.81
C VAL A 136 -3.00 1.96 -5.50
N LYS A 137 -3.86 1.52 -6.41
CA LYS A 137 -4.99 2.34 -6.90
C LYS A 137 -6.25 1.96 -6.12
N TRP A 138 -6.87 2.94 -5.45
CA TRP A 138 -8.06 2.73 -4.63
C TRP A 138 -9.32 2.91 -5.47
N PHE A 139 -10.23 1.93 -5.44
CA PHE A 139 -11.53 2.07 -6.09
C PHE A 139 -12.38 3.11 -5.37
N LYS A 140 -13.20 3.86 -6.11
CA LYS A 140 -14.18 4.75 -5.49
C LYS A 140 -15.31 3.92 -4.89
N SER A 141 -15.59 4.13 -3.61
CA SER A 141 -16.75 3.52 -2.95
C SER A 141 -18.05 4.10 -3.50
N THR A 142 -19.15 3.39 -3.30
CA THR A 142 -20.49 3.89 -3.63
C THR A 142 -21.29 4.18 -2.36
N LEU A 143 -22.21 5.15 -2.45
CA LEU A 143 -23.17 5.45 -1.38
C LEU A 143 -24.27 4.38 -1.27
N ASP A 144 -24.44 3.57 -2.32
CA ASP A 144 -25.34 2.42 -2.31
C ASP A 144 -24.68 1.26 -1.54
N LYS A 145 -25.19 1.07 -0.32
CA LYS A 145 -24.74 0.06 0.64
C LYS A 145 -25.65 -1.17 0.68
N THR A 146 -26.59 -1.30 -0.26
CA THR A 146 -27.63 -2.35 -0.24
C THR A 146 -27.09 -3.78 -0.13
N ARG A 147 -25.84 -4.04 -0.58
CA ARG A 147 -25.19 -5.35 -0.53
C ARG A 147 -24.09 -5.50 0.51
N GLU A 148 -23.77 -4.46 1.29
CA GLU A 148 -22.73 -4.54 2.34
C GLU A 148 -23.08 -5.62 3.38
N LEU A 149 -24.38 -5.85 3.63
CA LEU A 149 -24.89 -6.86 4.57
C LEU A 149 -24.56 -8.31 4.17
N GLU A 150 -24.25 -8.57 2.89
CA GLU A 150 -23.83 -9.90 2.41
C GLU A 150 -22.30 -10.05 2.35
N GLY A 151 -21.55 -9.08 2.89
CA GLY A 151 -20.10 -9.05 2.81
C GLY A 151 -19.57 -8.73 1.42
N VAL A 152 -20.42 -8.26 0.51
CA VAL A 152 -20.07 -7.84 -0.86
C VAL A 152 -20.11 -6.32 -0.95
N GLU A 153 -19.00 -5.71 -1.33
CA GLU A 153 -18.94 -4.27 -1.52
C GLU A 153 -19.19 -3.94 -3.00
N LEU A 154 -20.09 -2.99 -3.25
CA LEU A 154 -20.26 -2.40 -4.58
C LEU A 154 -19.25 -1.26 -4.72
N LEU A 155 -18.59 -1.17 -5.86
CA LEU A 155 -17.57 -0.16 -6.16
C LEU A 155 -17.88 0.53 -7.50
N GLN A 156 -17.41 1.75 -7.66
CA GLN A 156 -17.42 2.39 -8.98
C GLN A 156 -16.35 1.76 -9.88
N ASP A 157 -16.58 1.79 -11.19
CA ASP A 157 -15.57 1.39 -12.20
C ASP A 157 -14.56 2.52 -12.44
N GLU A 158 -14.10 3.14 -11.35
CA GLU A 158 -13.19 4.28 -11.35
C GLU A 158 -12.30 4.22 -10.10
N PHE A 159 -11.08 4.72 -10.23
CA PHE A 159 -10.15 4.88 -9.12
C PHE A 159 -10.16 6.31 -8.59
N TYR A 160 -9.85 6.49 -7.31
CA TYR A 160 -9.48 7.79 -6.77
C TYR A 160 -8.20 8.31 -7.45
N LYS A 161 -8.04 9.63 -7.43
CA LYS A 161 -6.80 10.25 -7.87
C LYS A 161 -5.68 9.79 -6.93
N GLN A 162 -4.55 9.40 -7.52
CA GLN A 162 -3.39 8.95 -6.77
C GLN A 162 -2.77 10.12 -5.99
N ASP A 163 -2.53 9.88 -4.70
CA ASP A 163 -1.79 10.75 -3.79
C ASP A 163 -0.93 9.90 -2.81
N PHE A 164 -0.48 10.50 -1.70
CA PHE A 164 0.32 9.80 -0.69
C PHE A 164 -0.36 8.57 -0.07
N GLN A 165 -1.70 8.47 -0.07
CA GLN A 165 -2.43 7.30 0.40
C GLN A 165 -2.35 6.12 -0.59
N SER A 166 -1.85 6.35 -1.81
CA SER A 166 -1.51 5.29 -2.77
C SER A 166 -0.27 4.50 -2.35
N ILE A 167 0.54 5.04 -1.42
CA ILE A 167 1.68 4.34 -0.82
C ILE A 167 1.21 3.74 0.48
N MET A 168 1.26 2.41 0.56
CA MET A 168 0.69 1.69 1.69
C MET A 168 1.67 0.66 2.22
N PRO A 169 1.97 0.65 3.55
CA PRO A 169 2.66 -0.45 4.20
C PRO A 169 1.96 -1.78 3.94
N VAL A 170 2.72 -2.81 3.59
CA VAL A 170 2.13 -4.14 3.34
C VAL A 170 1.44 -4.73 4.57
N HIS A 171 1.81 -4.29 5.79
CA HIS A 171 1.16 -4.66 7.04
C HIS A 171 -0.28 -4.14 7.18
N ARG A 172 -0.69 -3.16 6.36
CA ARG A 172 -2.07 -2.65 6.31
C ARG A 172 -3.01 -3.56 5.50
N ILE A 173 -2.46 -4.52 4.75
CA ILE A 173 -3.27 -5.46 3.97
C ILE A 173 -4.09 -6.33 4.91
N LEU A 174 -5.42 -6.28 4.77
CA LEU A 174 -6.35 -7.05 5.57
C LEU A 174 -6.70 -8.37 4.87
N LEU A 175 -7.24 -8.30 3.66
CA LEU A 175 -7.82 -9.42 2.93
C LEU A 175 -7.45 -9.36 1.45
N THR A 176 -7.41 -10.53 0.81
CA THR A 176 -7.48 -10.61 -0.65
C THR A 176 -8.93 -10.42 -1.08
N VAL A 177 -9.16 -9.74 -2.18
CA VAL A 177 -10.50 -9.49 -2.73
C VAL A 177 -10.60 -10.11 -4.12
N ALA A 178 -11.76 -10.68 -4.47
CA ALA A 178 -12.12 -10.98 -5.84
C ALA A 178 -12.94 -9.81 -6.41
N ILE A 179 -12.60 -9.37 -7.62
CA ILE A 179 -13.31 -8.32 -8.34
C ILE A 179 -14.08 -8.93 -9.50
N VAL A 180 -15.35 -8.55 -9.63
CA VAL A 180 -16.24 -8.99 -10.72
C VAL A 180 -16.86 -7.77 -11.39
N ASP A 181 -16.87 -7.76 -12.72
CA ASP A 181 -17.58 -6.76 -13.51
C ASP A 181 -19.09 -6.91 -13.30
N TYR A 182 -19.75 -5.81 -12.94
CA TYR A 182 -21.18 -5.80 -12.68
C TYR A 182 -21.85 -4.65 -13.42
N LYS A 183 -22.99 -4.95 -14.05
CA LYS A 183 -23.82 -3.97 -14.71
C LYS A 183 -25.13 -3.83 -13.97
N THR A 184 -25.42 -2.61 -13.53
CA THR A 184 -26.69 -2.32 -12.86
C THR A 184 -27.87 -2.40 -13.83
N ILE A 185 -29.10 -2.46 -13.30
CA ILE A 185 -30.34 -2.40 -14.09
C ILE A 185 -30.39 -1.13 -14.95
N LYS A 186 -29.78 -0.03 -14.48
CA LYS A 186 -29.66 1.24 -15.20
C LYS A 186 -28.51 1.27 -16.22
N ASN A 187 -27.94 0.12 -16.58
CA ASN A 187 -26.85 -0.03 -17.54
C ASN A 187 -25.53 0.68 -17.15
N VAL A 188 -25.35 1.02 -15.87
CA VAL A 188 -24.12 1.61 -15.34
C VAL A 188 -23.14 0.51 -14.94
N ASN A 189 -21.89 0.62 -15.37
CA ASN A 189 -20.80 -0.28 -15.00
C ASN A 189 -20.34 -0.01 -13.56
N LYS A 190 -20.11 -1.10 -12.83
CA LYS A 190 -19.67 -1.14 -11.44
C LYS A 190 -18.74 -2.34 -11.26
N LYS A 191 -18.06 -2.40 -10.12
CA LYS A 191 -17.35 -3.60 -9.68
C LYS A 191 -18.01 -4.15 -8.42
N LEU A 192 -18.04 -5.47 -8.30
CA LEU A 192 -18.34 -6.15 -7.05
C LEU A 192 -17.03 -6.64 -6.44
N ALA A 193 -16.81 -6.29 -5.18
CA ALA A 193 -15.69 -6.75 -4.38
C ALA A 193 -16.18 -7.79 -3.37
N ILE A 194 -15.61 -8.99 -3.47
CA ILE A 194 -15.92 -10.12 -2.60
C ILE A 194 -14.65 -10.46 -1.82
N PRO A 195 -14.58 -10.16 -0.51
CA PRO A 195 -13.44 -10.54 0.33
C PRO A 195 -13.29 -12.07 0.37
N LEU A 196 -12.07 -12.54 0.16
CA LEU A 196 -11.76 -13.96 0.19
C LEU A 196 -11.39 -14.40 1.61
N PRO A 197 -11.81 -15.60 2.04
CA PRO A 197 -11.45 -16.13 3.35
C PRO A 197 -9.94 -16.15 3.58
N LYS A 198 -9.51 -15.78 4.79
CA LYS A 198 -8.12 -15.99 5.22
C LYS A 198 -7.88 -17.48 5.38
N LYS A 199 -6.71 -17.95 4.92
CA LYS A 199 -6.25 -19.28 5.30
C LYS A 199 -5.77 -19.20 6.75
N ILE A 200 -6.52 -19.82 7.65
CA ILE A 200 -6.09 -20.03 9.03
C ILE A 200 -5.32 -21.34 9.03
N TYR A 201 -4.00 -21.27 9.22
CA TYR A 201 -3.20 -22.45 9.49
C TYR A 201 -3.22 -22.66 11.01
N TYR A 202 -3.73 -23.82 11.44
CA TYR A 202 -3.68 -24.29 12.82
C TYR A 202 -2.33 -24.93 13.12
#